data_AF-A0A1F4ARG2-F1
#
_entry.id   AF-A0A1F4ARG2-F1
#
_cell.length_a   1.000
_cell.length_b   1.000
_cell.length_c   1.000
_cell.angle_alpha   90.00
_cell.angle_beta   90.00
_cell.angle_gamma   90.00
#
_symmetry.space_group_name_H-M   'P 1'
#
loop_
_entity.id
_entity.type
_entity.pdbx_description
1 polymer ?
#
loop_
_entity_poly.entity_id
_entity_poly.type
_entity_poly.pdbx_seq_one_letter_code
_entity_poly.pdbx_strand_id
1 'polypeptide(L)'
;MNKPVLNVLFLCAGNSARSILAEAILNQVGKGRFRAYSAGSHPKGEVHPFALELLRKNRFPVEQLRSKSWEEFASEGAPRLDFVFTVCDNAAGEACPVWPAQPMTAHWGIEDPAAVEGTTEQRHKAFFRAYTQLNRRIGQFVNLPMTKLDRMTLAARLREIGEQRLNGE
;
A
#
# COMPACT_ATOMS: atom_id res chain seq x y z
N MET A 1 -1.81 -26.37 -12.26
CA MET A 1 -2.73 -25.70 -11.31
C MET A 1 -2.28 -24.26 -11.16
N ASN A 2 -3.14 -23.30 -11.49
CA ASN A 2 -2.81 -21.87 -11.35
C ASN A 2 -2.75 -21.55 -9.84
N LYS A 3 -1.67 -20.92 -9.35
CA LYS A 3 -1.57 -20.53 -7.94
C LYS A 3 -2.69 -19.52 -7.61
N PRO A 4 -3.31 -19.59 -6.42
CA PRO A 4 -4.32 -18.61 -6.04
C PRO A 4 -3.70 -17.20 -5.98
N VAL A 5 -4.49 -16.21 -6.38
CA VAL A 5 -4.10 -14.79 -6.31
C VAL A 5 -4.01 -14.36 -4.86
N LEU A 6 -2.92 -13.69 -4.48
CA LEU A 6 -2.69 -13.21 -3.12
C LEU A 6 -3.32 -11.82 -2.95
N ASN A 7 -4.22 -11.68 -1.98
CA ASN A 7 -4.88 -10.41 -1.70
C ASN A 7 -4.06 -9.58 -0.71
N VAL A 8 -3.81 -8.32 -1.06
CA VAL A 8 -2.98 -7.39 -0.28
C VAL A 8 -3.76 -6.12 0.00
N LEU A 9 -3.85 -5.70 1.26
CA LEU A 9 -4.47 -4.44 1.66
C LEU A 9 -3.42 -3.45 2.15
N PHE A 10 -3.39 -2.26 1.55
CA PHE A 10 -2.59 -1.14 2.02
C PHE A 10 -3.42 -0.17 2.86
N LEU A 11 -2.96 0.13 4.07
CA LEU A 11 -3.67 0.99 5.01
C LEU A 11 -2.93 2.31 5.23
N CYS A 12 -3.65 3.42 5.11
CA CYS A 12 -3.21 4.70 5.65
C CYS A 12 -4.41 5.49 6.18
N ALA A 13 -4.22 6.44 7.09
CA ALA A 13 -5.31 7.14 7.76
C ALA A 13 -6.41 7.63 6.80
N GLY A 14 -6.03 8.44 5.80
CA GLY A 14 -6.99 9.10 4.91
C GLY A 14 -7.42 8.33 3.65
N ASN A 15 -6.81 7.19 3.32
CA ASN A 15 -6.93 6.51 2.00
C ASN A 15 -6.98 7.43 0.77
N SER A 16 -6.15 8.47 0.76
CA SER A 16 -6.21 9.52 -0.26
C SER A 16 -4.95 9.59 -1.14
N ALA A 17 -3.77 9.23 -0.61
CA ALA A 17 -2.50 9.34 -1.33
C ALA A 17 -1.67 8.04 -1.27
N ARG A 18 -0.98 7.80 -0.15
CA ARG A 18 0.02 6.72 -0.01
C ARG A 18 -0.53 5.32 -0.31
N SER A 19 -1.65 4.94 0.33
CA SER A 19 -2.23 3.61 0.11
C SER A 19 -2.83 3.46 -1.30
N ILE A 20 -3.32 4.54 -1.92
CA ILE A 20 -3.79 4.55 -3.30
C ILE A 20 -2.62 4.33 -4.29
N LEU A 21 -1.50 5.02 -4.08
CA LEU A 21 -0.28 4.80 -4.88
C LEU A 21 0.17 3.34 -4.76
N ALA A 22 0.17 2.78 -3.54
CA ALA A 22 0.57 1.39 -3.30
C ALA A 22 -0.36 0.37 -3.99
N GLU A 23 -1.68 0.58 -3.92
CA GLU A 23 -2.68 -0.25 -4.62
C GLU A 23 -2.40 -0.28 -6.14
N ALA A 24 -2.26 0.89 -6.75
CA ALA A 24 -2.02 1.02 -8.18
C ALA A 24 -0.69 0.36 -8.61
N ILE A 25 0.39 0.60 -7.86
CA ILE A 25 1.70 0.02 -8.13
C ILE A 25 1.63 -1.51 -8.10
N LEU A 26 1.10 -2.10 -7.02
CA LEU A 26 1.09 -3.55 -6.86
C LEU A 26 0.19 -4.24 -7.90
N ASN A 27 -0.97 -3.67 -8.22
CA ASN A 27 -1.84 -4.22 -9.26
C ASN A 27 -1.15 -4.25 -10.63
N GLN A 28 -0.31 -3.26 -10.95
CA GLN A 28 0.46 -3.23 -12.19
C GLN A 28 1.63 -4.24 -12.17
N VAL A 29 2.47 -4.22 -11.14
CA VAL A 29 3.71 -5.02 -11.14
C VAL A 29 3.50 -6.46 -10.68
N GLY A 30 2.38 -6.74 -10.02
CA GLY A 30 2.00 -8.05 -9.50
C GLY A 30 1.63 -9.07 -10.59
N LYS A 31 1.33 -8.61 -11.83
CA LYS A 31 1.09 -9.44 -13.03
C LYS A 31 0.13 -10.62 -12.77
N GLY A 32 -0.98 -10.36 -12.07
CA GLY A 32 -2.01 -11.35 -11.76
C GLY A 32 -1.68 -12.32 -10.61
N ARG A 33 -0.48 -12.26 -10.02
CA ARG A 33 -0.13 -13.00 -8.80
C ARG A 33 -0.71 -12.37 -7.53
N PHE A 34 -0.95 -11.06 -7.60
CA PHE A 34 -1.44 -10.26 -6.50
C PHE A 34 -2.69 -9.49 -6.93
N ARG A 35 -3.59 -9.27 -5.98
CA ARG A 35 -4.67 -8.31 -6.08
C ARG A 35 -4.55 -7.35 -4.91
N ALA A 36 -4.28 -6.10 -5.24
CA ALA A 36 -4.09 -5.04 -4.26
C ALA A 36 -5.39 -4.27 -4.04
N TYR A 37 -5.58 -3.88 -2.79
CA TYR A 37 -6.62 -3.00 -2.30
C TYR A 37 -5.98 -1.93 -1.41
N SER A 38 -6.69 -0.85 -1.17
CA SER A 38 -6.33 0.14 -0.17
C SER A 38 -7.53 0.56 0.66
N ALA A 39 -7.28 1.02 1.88
CA ALA A 39 -8.30 1.60 2.74
C ALA A 39 -7.68 2.52 3.77
N GLY A 40 -8.53 3.14 4.59
CA GLY A 40 -8.11 4.00 5.69
C GLY A 40 -9.05 3.92 6.87
N SER A 41 -8.53 4.33 8.02
CA SER A 41 -9.29 4.42 9.27
C SER A 41 -10.23 5.61 9.30
N HIS A 42 -9.79 6.71 8.70
CA HIS A 42 -10.53 7.97 8.59
C HIS A 42 -10.49 8.43 7.12
N PRO A 43 -11.13 7.68 6.20
CA PRO A 43 -11.05 7.95 4.77
C PRO A 43 -11.51 9.38 4.46
N LYS A 44 -10.75 10.09 3.63
CA LYS A 44 -11.09 11.47 3.23
C LYS A 44 -12.29 11.57 2.28
N GLY A 45 -12.75 10.45 1.75
CA GLY A 45 -13.84 10.38 0.77
C GLY A 45 -13.37 10.59 -0.68
N GLU A 46 -12.21 11.20 -0.88
CA GLU A 46 -11.63 11.44 -2.20
C GLU A 46 -10.14 11.05 -2.30
N VAL A 47 -9.73 10.69 -3.52
CA VAL A 47 -8.33 10.45 -3.85
C VAL A 47 -7.64 11.78 -4.15
N HIS A 48 -6.47 11.99 -3.57
CA HIS A 48 -5.72 13.22 -3.71
C HIS A 48 -5.37 13.49 -5.19
N PRO A 49 -5.63 14.69 -5.73
CA PRO A 49 -5.41 15.00 -7.15
C PRO A 49 -3.98 14.70 -7.65
N PHE A 50 -2.96 15.06 -6.89
CA PHE A 50 -1.56 14.77 -7.27
C PHE A 50 -1.22 13.27 -7.29
N ALA A 51 -1.89 12.42 -6.50
CA ALA A 51 -1.73 10.98 -6.63
C ALA A 51 -2.31 10.50 -7.96
N LEU A 52 -3.53 10.93 -8.30
CA LEU A 52 -4.17 10.59 -9.58
C LEU A 52 -3.35 11.10 -10.77
N GLU A 53 -2.87 12.33 -10.72
CA GLU A 53 -2.05 12.91 -11.79
C GLU A 53 -0.75 12.14 -12.00
N LEU A 54 -0.04 11.81 -10.91
CA LEU A 54 1.19 11.03 -10.98
C LEU A 54 0.93 9.63 -11.56
N LEU A 55 -0.15 8.97 -11.14
CA LEU A 55 -0.54 7.65 -11.65
C LEU A 55 -0.90 7.72 -13.14
N ARG A 56 -1.69 8.71 -13.57
CA ARG A 56 -2.04 8.92 -14.98
C ARG A 56 -0.79 9.19 -15.84
N LYS A 57 0.12 10.04 -15.37
CA LYS A 57 1.40 10.33 -16.05
C LYS A 57 2.23 9.05 -16.27
N ASN A 58 2.16 8.11 -15.33
CA ASN A 58 2.82 6.81 -15.42
C ASN A 58 1.94 5.70 -16.03
N ARG A 59 0.81 6.07 -16.67
CA ARG A 59 -0.11 5.16 -17.39
C ARG A 59 -0.72 4.06 -16.51
N PHE A 60 -0.93 4.32 -15.23
CA PHE A 60 -1.70 3.45 -14.36
C PHE A 60 -3.21 3.65 -14.58
N PRO A 61 -4.02 2.58 -14.55
CA PRO A 61 -5.47 2.69 -14.42
C PRO A 61 -5.84 3.38 -13.10
N VAL A 62 -6.78 4.30 -13.13
CA VAL A 62 -7.19 5.08 -11.95
C VAL A 62 -8.69 5.10 -11.70
N GLU A 63 -9.47 4.55 -12.62
CA GLU A 63 -10.94 4.66 -12.66
C GLU A 63 -11.60 3.95 -11.49
N GLN A 64 -10.95 2.90 -10.97
CA GLN A 64 -11.44 2.10 -9.86
C GLN A 64 -10.84 2.53 -8.50
N LEU A 65 -9.92 3.51 -8.51
CA LEU A 65 -9.31 4.00 -7.28
C LEU A 65 -10.28 4.94 -6.58
N ARG A 66 -10.55 4.65 -5.31
CA ARG A 66 -11.42 5.45 -4.44
C ARG A 66 -10.96 5.39 -3.00
N SER A 67 -11.21 6.47 -2.26
CA SER A 67 -11.03 6.51 -0.82
C SER A 67 -12.16 5.76 -0.12
N LYS A 68 -11.83 4.87 0.82
CA LYS A 68 -12.79 3.99 1.50
C LYS A 68 -12.33 3.54 2.88
N SER A 69 -13.30 3.20 3.72
CA SER A 69 -13.07 2.69 5.08
C SER A 69 -12.48 1.29 5.05
N TRP A 70 -11.62 0.99 6.00
CA TRP A 70 -11.09 -0.36 6.19
C TRP A 70 -12.16 -1.38 6.63
N GLU A 71 -13.34 -0.91 7.05
CA GLU A 71 -14.44 -1.74 7.54
C GLU A 71 -15.03 -2.59 6.41
N GLU A 72 -14.92 -2.11 5.16
CA GLU A 72 -15.28 -2.85 3.96
C GLU A 72 -14.49 -4.17 3.83
N PHE A 73 -13.31 -4.25 4.46
CA PHE A 73 -12.43 -5.42 4.40
C PHE A 73 -12.50 -6.28 5.67
N ALA A 74 -13.18 -5.81 6.71
CA ALA A 74 -13.40 -6.54 7.96
C ALA A 74 -14.79 -7.20 8.00
N SER A 75 -15.71 -6.77 7.14
CA SER A 75 -17.08 -7.28 7.03
C SER A 75 -17.18 -8.68 6.41
N GLU A 76 -18.30 -9.36 6.66
CA GLU A 76 -18.63 -10.62 6.00
C GLU A 76 -18.69 -10.46 4.47
N GLY A 77 -18.16 -11.42 3.72
CA GLY A 77 -18.07 -11.36 2.26
C GLY A 77 -16.90 -10.53 1.71
N ALA A 78 -16.12 -9.89 2.58
CA ALA A 78 -14.87 -9.23 2.20
C ALA A 78 -13.86 -10.23 1.59
N PRO A 79 -12.96 -9.77 0.69
CA PRO A 79 -11.92 -10.63 0.15
C PRO A 79 -11.02 -11.15 1.28
N ARG A 80 -10.72 -12.45 1.26
CA ARG A 80 -9.76 -13.06 2.18
C ARG A 80 -8.38 -12.44 1.97
N LEU A 81 -7.93 -11.63 2.92
CA LEU A 81 -6.63 -10.98 2.88
C LEU A 81 -5.50 -11.95 3.24
N ASP A 82 -4.42 -11.94 2.47
CA ASP A 82 -3.19 -12.68 2.79
C ASP A 82 -2.15 -11.76 3.44
N PHE A 83 -2.13 -10.48 3.04
CA PHE A 83 -1.22 -9.46 3.57
C PHE A 83 -1.93 -8.15 3.86
N VAL A 84 -1.53 -7.49 4.95
CA VAL A 84 -1.95 -6.13 5.29
C VAL A 84 -0.72 -5.28 5.60
N PHE A 85 -0.54 -4.18 4.88
CA PHE A 85 0.60 -3.28 5.07
C PHE A 85 0.13 -1.89 5.48
N THR A 86 0.60 -1.41 6.63
CA THR A 86 0.38 -0.01 7.05
C THR A 86 1.47 0.87 6.45
N VAL A 87 1.09 1.97 5.79
CA VAL A 87 2.05 2.87 5.10
C VAL A 87 2.13 4.27 5.71
N CYS A 88 1.43 4.51 6.82
CA CYS A 88 1.61 5.69 7.65
C CYS A 88 1.72 5.30 9.12
N ASP A 89 2.48 6.07 9.88
CA ASP A 89 2.78 5.78 11.29
C ASP A 89 1.50 5.78 12.14
N ASN A 90 0.58 6.71 11.84
CA ASN A 90 -0.73 6.77 12.52
C ASN A 90 -1.56 5.49 12.32
N ALA A 91 -1.50 4.85 11.15
CA ALA A 91 -2.27 3.61 10.91
C ALA A 91 -1.63 2.39 11.58
N ALA A 92 -0.35 2.46 11.97
CA ALA A 92 0.31 1.42 12.75
C ALA A 92 -0.04 1.49 14.24
N GLY A 93 -0.39 2.69 14.75
CA GLY A 93 -0.74 2.92 16.16
C GLY A 93 -2.24 2.89 16.49
N GLU A 94 -3.11 2.93 15.49
CA GLU A 94 -4.56 2.80 15.68
C GLU A 94 -4.97 1.33 15.86
N ALA A 95 -6.03 1.08 16.64
CA ALA A 95 -6.58 -0.24 16.87
C ALA A 95 -7.13 -0.82 15.56
N CYS A 96 -6.27 -1.46 14.77
CA CYS A 96 -6.66 -2.13 13.54
C CYS A 96 -7.74 -3.17 13.83
N PRO A 97 -8.76 -3.30 12.98
CA PRO A 97 -9.78 -4.32 13.14
C PRO A 97 -9.17 -5.71 13.12
N VAL A 98 -9.80 -6.66 13.82
CA VAL A 98 -9.41 -8.06 13.77
C VAL A 98 -9.80 -8.61 12.40
N TRP A 99 -8.81 -8.91 11.57
CA TRP A 99 -9.03 -9.48 10.24
C TRP A 99 -9.42 -10.97 10.36
N PRO A 100 -10.55 -11.40 9.77
CA PRO A 100 -11.01 -12.80 9.87
C PRO A 100 -9.96 -13.83 9.42
N ALA A 101 -9.15 -13.48 8.42
CA ALA A 101 -8.15 -14.37 7.81
C ALA A 101 -6.77 -14.35 8.50
N GLN A 102 -6.57 -13.51 9.51
CA GLN A 102 -5.27 -13.30 10.18
C GLN A 102 -4.09 -13.13 9.19
N PRO A 103 -4.16 -12.11 8.30
CA PRO A 103 -3.15 -11.86 7.28
C PRO A 103 -1.79 -11.56 7.91
N MET A 104 -0.73 -11.79 7.15
CA MET A 104 0.61 -11.32 7.55
C MET A 104 0.66 -9.80 7.49
N THR A 105 1.24 -9.18 8.52
CA THR A 105 1.30 -7.73 8.63
C THR A 105 2.73 -7.22 8.62
N ALA A 106 2.94 -6.03 8.06
CA ALA A 106 4.17 -5.26 8.21
C ALA A 106 3.89 -3.76 8.08
N HIS A 107 4.78 -2.96 8.65
CA HIS A 107 4.71 -1.50 8.56
C HIS A 107 5.76 -0.99 7.58
N TRP A 108 5.32 -0.27 6.55
CA TRP A 108 6.15 0.34 5.53
C TRP A 108 5.94 1.86 5.56
N GLY A 109 6.38 2.52 6.63
CA GLY A 109 6.19 3.96 6.83
C GLY A 109 6.65 4.81 5.66
N ILE A 110 5.75 5.64 5.13
CA ILE A 110 5.99 6.63 4.08
C ILE A 110 5.54 7.99 4.61
N GLU A 111 6.43 8.97 4.54
CA GLU A 111 6.11 10.37 4.84
C GLU A 111 4.85 10.82 4.07
N ASP A 112 3.98 11.62 4.69
CA ASP A 112 2.76 12.06 4.02
C ASP A 112 3.06 13.10 2.93
N PRO A 113 2.95 12.76 1.63
CA PRO A 113 3.20 13.75 0.59
C PRO A 113 2.12 14.83 0.56
N ALA A 114 0.94 14.58 1.13
CA ALA A 114 -0.15 15.55 1.19
C ALA A 114 0.04 16.60 2.31
N ALA A 115 0.97 16.36 3.26
CA ALA A 115 1.31 17.31 4.31
C ALA A 115 2.40 18.31 3.88
N VAL A 116 2.99 18.13 2.69
CA VAL A 116 4.00 19.06 2.16
C VAL A 116 3.31 20.31 1.62
N GLU A 117 3.69 21.44 2.17
CA GLU A 117 3.30 22.78 1.72
C GLU A 117 4.35 23.37 0.77
N GLY A 118 4.01 24.47 0.08
CA GLY A 118 4.91 25.18 -0.83
C GLY A 118 4.47 25.15 -2.29
N THR A 119 5.42 25.30 -3.22
CA THR A 119 5.14 25.38 -4.66
C THR A 119 4.58 24.07 -5.20
N THR A 120 3.90 24.16 -6.34
CA THR A 120 3.40 22.98 -7.07
C THR A 120 4.51 21.97 -7.37
N GLU A 121 5.73 22.41 -7.74
CA GLU A 121 6.84 21.48 -7.96
C GLU A 121 7.30 20.79 -6.67
N GLN A 122 7.37 21.51 -5.55
CA GLN A 122 7.75 20.92 -4.26
C GLN A 122 6.76 19.83 -3.85
N ARG A 123 5.46 20.09 -4.02
CA ARG A 123 4.40 19.12 -3.74
C ARG A 123 4.48 17.92 -4.70
N HIS A 124 4.66 18.14 -6.00
CA HIS A 124 4.88 17.03 -6.95
C HIS A 124 6.10 16.18 -6.59
N LYS A 125 7.21 16.81 -6.19
CA LYS A 125 8.42 16.11 -5.76
C LYS A 125 8.14 15.21 -4.54
N ALA A 126 7.34 15.68 -3.58
CA ALA A 126 6.93 14.87 -2.43
C ALA A 126 6.12 13.63 -2.84
N PHE A 127 5.13 13.80 -3.74
CA PHE A 127 4.35 12.68 -4.28
C PHE A 127 5.23 11.69 -5.05
N PHE A 128 6.18 12.19 -5.86
CA PHE A 128 7.12 11.35 -6.60
C PHE A 128 8.07 10.58 -5.68
N ARG A 129 8.53 11.21 -4.59
CA ARG A 129 9.35 10.55 -3.55
C ARG A 129 8.57 9.42 -2.87
N ALA A 130 7.33 9.67 -2.47
CA ALA A 130 6.45 8.64 -1.89
C ALA A 130 6.22 7.47 -2.87
N TYR A 131 5.93 7.77 -4.14
CA TYR A 131 5.80 6.77 -5.19
C TYR A 131 7.06 5.92 -5.35
N THR A 132 8.24 6.55 -5.40
CA THR A 132 9.52 5.86 -5.60
C THR A 132 9.83 4.91 -4.45
N GLN A 133 9.60 5.35 -3.21
CA GLN A 133 9.74 4.51 -2.02
C GLN A 133 8.81 3.29 -2.06
N LEU A 134 7.53 3.52 -2.33
CA LEU A 134 6.53 2.46 -2.45
C LEU A 134 6.88 1.48 -3.57
N ASN A 135 7.27 2.00 -4.74
CA ASN A 135 7.62 1.18 -5.90
C ASN A 135 8.81 0.26 -5.62
N ARG A 136 9.84 0.76 -4.91
CA ARG A 136 10.97 -0.06 -4.48
C ARG A 136 10.56 -1.16 -3.51
N ARG A 137 9.80 -0.82 -2.46
CA ARG A 137 9.34 -1.79 -1.44
C ARG A 137 8.44 -2.86 -2.03
N ILE A 138 7.46 -2.45 -2.85
CA ILE A 138 6.57 -3.36 -3.57
C ILE A 138 7.36 -4.23 -4.55
N GLY A 139 8.34 -3.66 -5.25
CA GLY A 139 9.25 -4.39 -6.12
C GLY A 139 10.00 -5.51 -5.40
N GLN A 140 10.48 -5.28 -4.18
CA GLN A 140 11.10 -6.32 -3.36
C GLN A 140 10.08 -7.38 -2.93
N PHE A 141 8.91 -6.95 -2.46
CA PHE A 141 7.83 -7.83 -2.02
C PHE A 141 7.38 -8.81 -3.12
N VAL A 142 7.14 -8.34 -4.35
CA VAL A 142 6.68 -9.21 -5.45
C VAL A 142 7.73 -10.24 -5.89
N ASN A 143 9.01 -9.97 -5.61
CA ASN A 143 10.15 -10.82 -5.93
C ASN A 143 10.53 -11.78 -4.79
N LEU A 144 9.86 -11.72 -3.63
CA LEU A 144 10.10 -12.70 -2.56
C LEU A 144 9.74 -14.12 -3.03
N PRO A 145 10.58 -15.12 -2.71
CA PRO A 145 10.30 -16.53 -3.03
C PRO A 145 9.29 -17.12 -2.05
N MET A 146 8.05 -16.59 -2.04
CA MET A 146 7.00 -16.88 -1.06
C MET A 146 6.77 -18.38 -0.81
N THR A 147 6.93 -19.24 -1.82
CA THR A 147 6.71 -20.69 -1.68
C THR A 147 7.89 -21.45 -1.08
N LYS A 148 9.03 -20.79 -0.87
CA LYS A 148 10.24 -21.39 -0.29
C LYS A 148 10.54 -20.88 1.13
N LEU A 149 9.80 -19.87 1.59
CA LEU A 149 9.99 -19.30 2.91
C LEU A 149 8.93 -19.86 3.86
N ASP A 150 9.36 -20.23 5.07
CA ASP A 150 8.43 -20.48 6.16
C ASP A 150 7.76 -19.17 6.61
N ARG A 151 6.73 -19.29 7.44
CA ARG A 151 5.93 -18.16 7.90
C ARG A 151 6.75 -17.12 8.69
N MET A 152 7.67 -17.56 9.53
CA MET A 152 8.49 -16.67 10.37
C MET A 152 9.50 -15.90 9.52
N THR A 153 10.19 -16.61 8.61
CA THR A 153 11.15 -16.02 7.68
C THR A 153 10.46 -15.02 6.76
N LEU A 154 9.28 -15.36 6.23
CA LEU A 154 8.51 -14.43 5.41
C LEU A 154 8.12 -13.18 6.21
N ALA A 155 7.59 -13.32 7.42
CA ALA A 155 7.26 -12.18 8.27
C ALA A 155 8.48 -11.29 8.58
N ALA A 156 9.66 -11.87 8.80
CA ALA A 156 10.90 -11.12 8.97
C ALA A 156 11.25 -10.31 7.71
N ARG A 157 11.22 -10.93 6.52
CA ARG A 157 11.48 -10.24 5.25
C ARG A 157 10.50 -9.10 4.99
N LEU A 158 9.22 -9.27 5.32
CA LEU A 158 8.21 -8.22 5.15
C LEU A 158 8.50 -7.00 6.04
N ARG A 159 9.01 -7.21 7.26
CA ARG A 159 9.45 -6.12 8.15
C ARG A 159 10.71 -5.44 7.63
N GLU A 160 11.72 -6.21 7.21
CA GLU A 160 12.96 -5.68 6.64
C GLU A 160 12.72 -4.77 5.44
N ILE A 161 11.74 -5.09 4.57
CA ILE A 161 11.36 -4.23 3.44
C ILE A 161 10.89 -2.84 3.93
N GLY A 162 10.19 -2.79 5.06
CA GLY A 162 9.71 -1.53 5.66
C GLY A 162 10.80 -0.70 6.31
N GLU A 163 11.77 -1.34 6.94
CA GLU A 163 12.83 -0.70 7.73
C GLU A 163 13.99 -0.14 6.88
N GLN A 164 14.08 -0.53 5.61
CA GLN A 164 15.07 0.02 4.69
C GLN A 164 14.89 1.54 4.55
N ARG A 165 15.87 2.30 5.06
CA ARG A 165 16.03 3.72 4.77
C ARG A 165 16.49 3.86 3.32
N LEU A 166 15.93 4.84 2.61
CA LEU A 166 16.53 5.26 1.35
C LEU A 166 17.90 5.89 1.68
N ASN A 167 18.98 5.15 1.46
CA ASN A 167 20.30 5.75 1.39
C ASN A 167 20.36 6.58 0.10
N GLY A 168 20.33 7.90 0.22
CA GLY A 168 20.56 8.84 -0.86
C GLY A 168 19.43 9.85 -1.08
N GLU A 169 19.45 10.93 -0.30
CA GLU A 169 19.25 12.30 -0.77
C GLU A 169 20.22 13.21 -0.01
#